data_AF-A0A6P5U1G6-F1
#
_entry.id   AF-A0A6P5U1G6-F1
#
_cell.length_a   1.000
_cell.length_b   1.000
_cell.length_c   1.000
_cell.angle_alpha   90.00
_cell.angle_beta   90.00
_cell.angle_gamma   90.00
#
_symmetry.space_group_name_H-M   'P 1'
#
loop_
_entity.id
_entity.type
_entity.pdbx_description
1 polymer ?
#
loop_
_entity_poly.entity_id
_entity_poly.type
_entity_poly.pdbx_seq_one_letter_code
_entity_poly.pdbx_strand_id
1 'polypeptide(L)'
;MNWQEPCIVFSPHWSLRLGPAVHLLQRWSGDQNSLLILESGPDVDLALLPFKPMEMKVLECSFLSGIRLQNVEPLLKILQPKVVLLPKDLKQISSLKSNSCSTFHYCINETLRIPSLKDNSELEIATDLASQFNWRNLKQENINMTRLKGELCVDQGRQQLSTGNQESSESRPLVHWGSPDLEKLLVVLSNRGIKATLSDAFGSESESASLVHVHDPNQALIEVRTTSTVISTADESLASIIFEAIGSVLDGV
;
A
#
# COMPACT_ATOMS: atom_id res chain seq x y z
N MET A 1 -33.14 -6.50 -58.45
CA MET A 1 -32.04 -7.09 -57.65
C MET A 1 -30.74 -6.82 -58.38
N ASN A 2 -30.10 -5.67 -58.21
CA ASN A 2 -28.85 -5.35 -58.92
C ASN A 2 -27.71 -5.19 -57.91
N TRP A 3 -27.20 -6.32 -57.42
CA TRP A 3 -25.84 -6.34 -56.87
C TRP A 3 -24.90 -6.36 -58.08
N GLN A 4 -24.13 -5.30 -58.25
CA GLN A 4 -23.10 -5.20 -59.29
C GLN A 4 -21.73 -5.40 -58.65
N GLU A 5 -21.03 -6.43 -59.09
CA GLU A 5 -19.61 -6.64 -58.80
C GLU A 5 -18.78 -5.92 -59.87
N PRO A 6 -17.64 -5.29 -59.53
CA PRO A 6 -16.96 -5.34 -58.22
C PRO A 6 -17.51 -4.34 -57.19
N CYS A 7 -17.55 -4.73 -55.91
CA CYS A 7 -17.95 -3.88 -54.79
C CYS A 7 -16.99 -3.99 -53.60
N ILE A 8 -16.95 -2.95 -52.74
CA ILE A 8 -16.18 -2.94 -51.48
C ILE A 8 -17.17 -2.86 -50.34
N VAL A 9 -17.07 -3.77 -49.38
CA VAL A 9 -17.95 -3.82 -48.21
C VAL A 9 -17.12 -3.71 -46.94
N PHE A 10 -17.46 -2.71 -46.13
CA PHE A 10 -16.92 -2.58 -44.77
C PHE A 10 -17.87 -3.28 -43.81
N SER A 11 -17.37 -4.29 -43.11
CA SER A 11 -18.13 -4.97 -42.05
C SER A 11 -17.44 -4.76 -40.70
N PRO A 12 -18.21 -4.47 -39.63
CA PRO A 12 -17.68 -4.45 -38.27
C PRO A 12 -17.32 -5.87 -37.80
N HIS A 13 -16.55 -5.93 -36.70
CA HIS A 13 -16.01 -7.11 -35.99
C HIS A 13 -14.73 -7.74 -36.58
N TRP A 14 -13.59 -7.40 -35.98
CA TRP A 14 -12.26 -7.95 -36.27
C TRP A 14 -12.13 -9.46 -35.99
N SER A 15 -12.97 -10.02 -35.10
CA SER A 15 -12.87 -11.43 -34.71
C SER A 15 -13.43 -12.41 -35.74
N LEU A 16 -14.19 -11.93 -36.73
CA LEU A 16 -14.87 -12.78 -37.73
C LEU A 16 -15.74 -13.90 -37.13
N ARG A 17 -16.20 -13.74 -35.89
CA ARG A 17 -17.06 -14.72 -35.19
C ARG A 17 -18.54 -14.32 -35.17
N LEU A 18 -18.81 -13.04 -35.36
CA LEU A 18 -20.13 -12.45 -35.18
C LEU A 18 -20.38 -11.41 -36.26
N GLY A 19 -21.66 -11.17 -36.55
CA GLY A 19 -22.10 -10.09 -37.43
C GLY A 19 -22.09 -10.42 -38.93
N PRO A 20 -22.28 -9.39 -39.77
CA PRO A 20 -22.44 -9.54 -41.22
C PRO A 20 -21.21 -10.13 -41.91
N ALA A 21 -20.00 -9.88 -41.38
CA ALA A 21 -18.73 -10.38 -41.90
C ALA A 21 -18.75 -11.90 -42.11
N VAL A 22 -19.33 -12.65 -41.16
CA VAL A 22 -19.41 -14.12 -41.23
C VAL A 22 -20.21 -14.57 -42.45
N HIS A 23 -21.35 -13.94 -42.71
CA HIS A 23 -22.24 -14.28 -43.82
C HIS A 23 -21.62 -13.91 -45.17
N LEU A 24 -20.91 -12.78 -45.23
CA LEU A 24 -20.17 -12.36 -46.43
C LEU A 24 -19.03 -13.33 -46.72
N LEU A 25 -18.28 -13.74 -45.69
CA LEU A 25 -17.17 -14.70 -45.83
C LEU A 25 -17.65 -16.08 -46.25
N GLN A 26 -18.76 -16.58 -45.72
CA GLN A 26 -19.37 -17.84 -46.16
C GLN A 26 -19.73 -17.83 -47.64
N ARG A 27 -20.06 -16.66 -48.19
CA ARG A 27 -20.44 -16.51 -49.60
C ARG A 27 -19.22 -16.31 -50.51
N TRP A 28 -18.24 -15.53 -50.07
CA TRP A 28 -17.11 -15.09 -50.91
C TRP A 28 -15.83 -15.92 -50.72
N SER A 29 -15.77 -16.81 -49.73
CA SER A 29 -14.58 -17.65 -49.47
C SER A 29 -14.14 -18.48 -50.67
N GLY A 30 -15.07 -18.93 -51.50
CA GLY A 30 -14.79 -19.75 -52.69
C GLY A 30 -14.38 -18.95 -53.93
N ASP A 31 -14.36 -17.62 -53.90
CA ASP A 31 -14.05 -16.80 -55.08
C ASP A 31 -12.61 -16.26 -55.06
N GLN A 32 -11.81 -16.64 -56.06
CA GLN A 32 -10.42 -16.21 -56.23
C GLN A 32 -10.25 -14.72 -56.56
N ASN A 33 -11.31 -14.07 -57.05
CA ASN A 33 -11.31 -12.64 -57.38
C ASN A 33 -11.64 -11.77 -56.15
N SER A 34 -12.12 -12.39 -55.07
CA SER A 34 -12.42 -11.69 -53.83
C SER A 34 -11.14 -11.46 -53.01
N LEU A 35 -11.14 -10.35 -52.25
CA LEU A 35 -10.04 -9.95 -51.36
C LEU A 35 -10.61 -9.58 -49.99
N LEU A 36 -10.12 -10.24 -48.95
CA LEU A 36 -10.39 -9.89 -47.57
C LEU A 36 -9.22 -9.09 -47.00
N ILE A 37 -9.52 -7.92 -46.43
CA ILE A 37 -8.54 -7.08 -45.74
C ILE A 37 -8.84 -7.15 -44.25
N LEU A 38 -7.87 -7.55 -43.44
CA LEU A 38 -7.97 -7.65 -41.99
C LEU A 38 -6.91 -6.81 -41.30
N GLU A 39 -7.20 -6.39 -40.07
CA GLU A 39 -6.18 -5.85 -39.19
C GLU A 39 -5.25 -6.98 -38.72
N SER A 40 -3.93 -6.76 -38.82
CA SER A 40 -2.94 -7.73 -38.36
C SER A 40 -2.99 -7.85 -36.83
N GLY A 41 -3.13 -9.08 -36.36
CA GLY A 41 -3.24 -9.40 -34.93
C GLY A 41 -2.85 -10.86 -34.67
N PRO A 42 -2.62 -11.24 -33.40
CA PRO A 42 -2.11 -12.56 -33.04
C PRO A 42 -3.06 -13.71 -33.43
N ASP A 43 -4.35 -13.44 -33.62
CA ASP A 43 -5.38 -14.46 -33.77
C ASP A 43 -6.01 -14.53 -35.17
N VAL A 44 -5.41 -13.89 -36.19
CA VAL A 44 -5.98 -13.86 -37.55
C VAL A 44 -6.14 -15.27 -38.13
N ASP A 45 -5.10 -16.10 -38.01
CA ASP A 45 -5.14 -17.49 -38.48
C ASP A 45 -6.25 -18.30 -37.81
N LEU A 46 -6.39 -18.14 -36.48
CA LEU A 46 -7.44 -18.79 -35.70
C LEU A 46 -8.83 -18.28 -36.13
N ALA A 47 -8.97 -16.98 -36.38
CA ALA A 47 -10.20 -16.37 -36.86
C ALA A 47 -10.64 -16.95 -38.23
N LEU A 48 -9.70 -17.29 -39.09
CA LEU A 48 -9.98 -17.82 -40.43
C LEU A 48 -10.27 -19.33 -40.48
N LEU A 49 -9.91 -20.11 -39.45
CA LEU A 49 -10.09 -21.57 -39.43
C LEU A 49 -11.48 -22.06 -39.87
N PRO A 50 -12.61 -21.46 -39.43
CA PRO A 50 -13.94 -21.94 -39.82
C PRO A 50 -14.27 -21.78 -41.31
N PHE A 51 -13.51 -20.98 -42.04
CA PHE A 51 -13.75 -20.68 -43.44
C PHE A 51 -12.78 -21.41 -44.39
N LYS A 52 -11.85 -22.22 -43.86
CA LYS A 52 -10.94 -23.04 -44.66
C LYS A 52 -11.65 -24.33 -45.15
N PRO A 53 -11.40 -24.79 -46.39
CA PRO A 53 -10.52 -24.18 -47.40
C PRO A 53 -11.17 -22.94 -48.06
N MET A 54 -10.34 -21.92 -48.34
CA MET A 54 -10.75 -20.65 -48.91
C MET A 54 -9.87 -20.36 -50.13
N GLU A 55 -10.50 -19.99 -51.25
CA GLU A 55 -9.82 -19.55 -52.48
C GLU A 55 -9.62 -18.03 -52.53
N MET A 56 -10.42 -17.29 -51.76
CA MET A 56 -10.29 -15.85 -51.58
C MET A 56 -8.92 -15.47 -51.01
N LYS A 57 -8.36 -14.36 -51.50
CA LYS A 57 -7.09 -13.81 -50.98
C LYS A 57 -7.32 -13.09 -49.68
N VAL A 58 -6.42 -13.26 -48.71
CA VAL A 58 -6.44 -12.54 -47.44
C VAL A 58 -5.20 -11.65 -47.35
N LEU A 59 -5.42 -10.37 -47.07
CA LEU A 59 -4.38 -9.37 -46.84
C LEU A 59 -4.48 -8.87 -45.40
N GLU A 60 -3.41 -9.06 -44.64
CA GLU A 60 -3.28 -8.49 -43.30
C GLU A 60 -2.60 -7.12 -43.39
N CYS A 61 -3.26 -6.11 -42.83
CA CYS A 61 -2.77 -4.74 -42.78
C CYS A 61 -2.57 -4.32 -41.32
N SER A 62 -1.44 -3.70 -41.01
CA SER A 62 -1.24 -3.11 -39.69
C SER A 62 -1.76 -1.68 -39.69
N PHE A 63 -2.94 -1.47 -39.12
CA PHE A 63 -3.51 -0.15 -38.91
C PHE A 63 -3.04 0.39 -37.54
N LEU A 64 -1.73 0.62 -37.41
CA LEU A 64 -1.10 1.06 -36.15
C LEU A 64 -1.79 2.31 -35.58
N SER A 65 -2.69 2.10 -34.63
CA SER A 65 -3.37 3.14 -33.87
C SER A 65 -2.78 3.14 -32.45
N GLY A 66 -1.65 3.81 -32.28
CA GLY A 66 -0.96 3.82 -31.00
C GLY A 66 0.30 4.66 -30.97
N ILE A 67 0.86 4.82 -29.77
CA ILE A 67 2.13 5.51 -29.58
C ILE A 67 3.24 4.58 -30.05
N ARG A 68 3.93 4.97 -31.12
CA ARG A 68 5.14 4.29 -31.58
C ARG A 68 6.24 4.42 -30.54
N LEU A 69 7.10 3.40 -30.44
CA LEU A 69 8.23 3.37 -29.50
C LEU A 69 9.08 4.66 -29.55
N GLN A 70 9.38 5.16 -30.75
CA GLN A 70 10.13 6.40 -30.97
C GLN A 70 9.50 7.66 -30.35
N ASN A 71 8.19 7.64 -30.08
CA ASN A 71 7.46 8.75 -29.49
C ASN A 71 7.34 8.65 -27.95
N VAL A 72 7.70 7.51 -27.36
CA VAL A 72 7.59 7.28 -25.90
C VAL A 72 8.57 8.15 -25.14
N GLU A 73 9.85 8.19 -25.56
CA GLU A 73 10.88 9.02 -24.92
C GLU A 73 10.55 10.53 -24.94
N PRO A 74 10.18 11.14 -26.10
CA PRO A 74 9.72 12.53 -26.14
C PRO A 74 8.54 12.79 -25.21
N LEU A 75 7.57 11.86 -25.16
CA LEU A 75 6.39 12.01 -24.31
C LEU A 75 6.76 12.00 -22.82
N LEU A 76 7.64 11.10 -22.39
CA LEU A 76 8.12 11.07 -21.01
C LEU A 76 8.90 12.34 -20.62
N LYS A 77 9.67 12.91 -21.56
CA LYS A 77 10.38 14.19 -21.34
C LYS A 77 9.43 15.37 -21.16
N ILE A 78 8.30 15.39 -21.89
CA ILE A 78 7.27 16.44 -21.79
C ILE A 78 6.47 16.28 -20.50
N LEU A 79 6.02 15.06 -20.19
CA LEU A 79 5.14 14.79 -19.05
C LEU A 79 5.87 14.79 -17.71
N GLN A 80 7.16 14.49 -17.69
CA GLN A 80 7.99 14.36 -16.48
C GLN A 80 7.27 13.63 -15.33
N PRO A 81 6.76 12.40 -15.59
CA PRO A 81 6.01 11.67 -14.58
C PRO A 81 6.90 11.30 -13.39
N LYS A 82 6.29 11.20 -12.20
CA LYS A 82 6.96 10.67 -11.00
C LYS A 82 7.06 9.15 -11.02
N VAL A 83 6.03 8.49 -11.56
CA VAL A 83 5.89 7.04 -11.65
C VAL A 83 5.40 6.64 -13.05
N VAL A 84 6.01 5.60 -13.62
CA VAL A 84 5.63 4.99 -14.89
C VAL A 84 5.33 3.51 -14.67
N LEU A 85 4.21 3.03 -15.23
CA LEU A 85 3.81 1.62 -15.20
C LEU A 85 3.91 1.05 -16.62
N LEU A 86 4.64 -0.07 -16.77
CA LEU A 86 4.80 -0.76 -18.06
C LEU A 86 4.38 -2.23 -17.96
N PRO A 87 3.63 -2.77 -18.93
CA PRO A 87 3.39 -4.22 -19.02
C PRO A 87 4.72 -4.99 -19.04
N LYS A 88 4.77 -6.17 -18.39
CA LYS A 88 6.00 -7.01 -18.39
C LYS A 88 6.43 -7.41 -19.80
N ASP A 89 5.50 -7.54 -20.73
CA ASP A 89 5.80 -7.93 -22.12
C ASP A 89 6.56 -6.83 -22.88
N LEU A 90 6.49 -5.59 -22.37
CA LEU A 90 7.22 -4.44 -22.88
C LEU A 90 8.56 -4.23 -22.15
N LYS A 91 9.04 -5.19 -21.36
CA LYS A 91 10.33 -5.08 -20.66
C LYS A 91 11.51 -4.85 -21.59
N GLN A 92 11.48 -5.34 -22.83
CA GLN A 92 12.57 -5.05 -23.79
C GLN A 92 12.69 -3.57 -24.17
N ILE A 93 11.64 -2.77 -23.92
CA ILE A 93 11.59 -1.31 -24.13
C ILE A 93 12.23 -0.55 -22.94
N SER A 94 12.61 -1.25 -21.86
CA SER A 94 13.13 -0.65 -20.61
C SER A 94 14.50 0.03 -20.71
N SER A 95 15.05 0.22 -21.91
CA SER A 95 16.14 1.17 -22.15
C SER A 95 15.72 2.64 -22.02
N LEU A 96 14.45 2.93 -21.70
CA LEU A 96 13.91 4.23 -21.31
C LEU A 96 14.61 4.76 -20.04
N LYS A 97 15.84 5.27 -20.21
CA LYS A 97 16.59 5.98 -19.18
C LYS A 97 16.02 7.38 -19.00
N SER A 98 14.88 7.47 -18.31
CA SER A 98 14.48 8.75 -17.71
C SER A 98 14.97 8.73 -16.26
N ASN A 99 16.04 9.49 -16.00
CA ASN A 99 16.75 9.50 -14.72
C ASN A 99 15.91 10.04 -13.54
N SER A 100 14.67 10.49 -13.78
CA SER A 100 13.83 11.17 -12.80
C SER A 100 12.54 10.44 -12.42
N CYS A 101 12.27 9.24 -12.96
CA CYS A 101 10.99 8.54 -12.75
C CYS A 101 11.18 7.11 -12.27
N SER A 102 10.43 6.70 -11.23
CA SER A 102 10.35 5.29 -10.83
C SER A 102 9.52 4.50 -11.84
N THR A 103 10.07 3.40 -12.36
CA THR A 103 9.38 2.54 -13.33
C THR A 103 9.01 1.21 -12.68
N PHE A 104 7.73 0.82 -12.77
CA PHE A 104 7.26 -0.48 -12.30
C PHE A 104 6.70 -1.29 -13.46
N HIS A 105 6.82 -2.61 -13.34
CA HIS A 105 6.30 -3.54 -14.33
C HIS A 105 5.14 -4.36 -13.80
N TYR A 106 4.06 -4.48 -14.57
CA TYR A 106 2.86 -5.20 -14.15
C TYR A 106 2.48 -6.33 -15.10
N CYS A 107 1.91 -7.39 -14.55
CA CYS A 107 1.11 -8.36 -15.29
C CYS A 107 -0.37 -8.00 -15.22
N ILE A 108 -1.12 -8.40 -16.25
CA ILE A 108 -2.58 -8.35 -16.21
C ILE A 108 -3.05 -9.15 -14.98
N ASN A 109 -4.02 -8.60 -14.25
CA ASN A 109 -4.58 -9.15 -13.00
C ASN A 109 -3.63 -9.17 -11.78
N GLU A 110 -2.53 -8.42 -11.81
CA GLU A 110 -1.64 -8.25 -10.65
C GLU A 110 -2.01 -6.99 -9.85
N THR A 111 -2.01 -7.09 -8.51
CA THR A 111 -2.11 -5.91 -7.64
C THR A 111 -0.72 -5.36 -7.38
N LEU A 112 -0.47 -4.13 -7.82
CA LEU A 112 0.83 -3.49 -7.69
C LEU A 112 0.79 -2.42 -6.60
N ARG A 113 1.69 -2.52 -5.61
CA ARG A 113 1.83 -1.52 -4.56
C ARG A 113 2.66 -0.35 -5.07
N ILE A 114 2.00 0.77 -5.34
CA ILE A 114 2.66 2.03 -5.70
C ILE A 114 2.93 2.79 -4.39
N PRO A 115 4.19 3.16 -4.10
CA PRO A 115 4.49 3.94 -2.91
C PRO A 115 3.75 5.28 -2.95
N SER A 116 3.24 5.70 -1.78
CA SER A 116 2.70 7.06 -1.64
C SER A 116 3.81 8.06 -1.97
N LEU A 117 3.51 8.98 -2.88
CA LEU A 117 4.39 10.11 -3.21
C LEU A 117 4.21 11.28 -2.24
N LYS A 118 3.27 11.17 -1.28
CA LYS A 118 3.11 12.14 -0.20
C LYS A 118 3.99 11.70 0.97
N ASP A 119 4.89 12.58 1.39
CA ASP A 119 5.71 12.41 2.60
C ASP A 119 4.86 12.48 3.89
N ASN A 120 3.69 13.13 3.80
CA ASN A 120 2.79 13.35 4.93
C ASN A 120 1.40 12.75 4.65
N SER A 121 0.85 12.11 5.67
CA SER A 121 -0.56 11.71 5.68
C SER A 121 -1.39 12.85 6.29
N GLU A 122 -2.41 13.30 5.56
CA GLU A 122 -3.36 14.30 6.04
C GLU A 122 -4.58 13.57 6.62
N LEU A 123 -4.94 13.90 7.86
CA LEU A 123 -6.12 13.38 8.54
C LEU A 123 -7.03 14.55 8.90
N GLU A 124 -8.25 14.55 8.36
CA GLU A 124 -9.27 15.52 8.69
C GLU A 124 -10.00 15.07 9.96
N ILE A 125 -10.04 15.92 10.99
CA ILE A 125 -10.72 15.62 12.26
C ILE A 125 -12.00 16.44 12.32
N ALA A 126 -13.14 15.78 12.55
CA ALA A 126 -14.42 16.45 12.72
C ALA A 126 -14.38 17.45 13.89
N THR A 127 -15.01 18.62 13.72
CA THR A 127 -14.91 19.75 14.67
C THR A 127 -15.45 19.41 16.06
N ASP A 128 -16.52 18.61 16.11
CA ASP A 128 -17.10 18.09 17.34
C ASP A 128 -16.11 17.19 18.10
N LEU A 129 -15.32 16.38 17.40
CA LEU A 129 -14.27 15.54 17.96
C LEU A 129 -13.08 16.37 18.44
N ALA A 130 -12.66 17.35 17.65
CA ALA A 130 -11.57 18.27 18.00
C ALA A 130 -11.92 19.13 19.23
N SER A 131 -13.19 19.47 19.43
CA SER A 131 -13.63 20.21 20.62
C SER A 131 -13.52 19.42 21.92
N GLN A 132 -13.38 18.09 21.85
CA GLN A 132 -13.25 17.20 23.01
C GLN A 132 -11.79 16.94 23.42
N PHE A 133 -10.83 17.65 22.81
CA PHE A 133 -9.42 17.50 23.14
C PHE A 133 -9.13 17.88 24.59
N ASN A 134 -8.83 16.86 25.39
CA ASN A 134 -8.30 17.01 26.74
C ASN A 134 -6.79 16.88 26.67
N TRP A 135 -6.11 18.00 26.50
CA TRP A 135 -4.66 18.05 26.38
C TRP A 135 -3.98 17.75 27.71
N ARG A 136 -2.97 16.88 27.66
CA ARG A 136 -2.01 16.66 28.74
C ARG A 136 -0.63 17.08 28.25
N ASN A 137 0.02 17.94 29.02
CA ASN A 137 1.41 18.33 28.78
C ASN A 137 2.32 17.21 29.28
N LEU A 138 3.15 16.66 28.39
CA LEU A 138 4.20 15.72 28.75
C LEU A 138 5.42 16.50 29.25
N LYS A 139 5.98 16.05 30.38
CA LYS A 139 7.07 16.73 31.08
C LYS A 139 8.39 16.69 30.32
N GLN A 140 8.59 15.65 29.49
CA GLN A 140 9.89 15.34 28.89
C GLN A 140 10.17 16.10 27.58
N GLU A 141 9.16 16.54 26.81
CA GLU A 141 9.40 17.08 25.46
C GLU A 141 8.56 18.33 25.09
N ASN A 142 7.85 18.95 26.03
CA ASN A 142 6.94 20.08 25.75
C ASN A 142 5.89 19.73 24.67
N ILE A 143 5.54 18.44 24.60
CA ILE A 143 4.55 17.88 23.69
C ILE A 143 3.20 17.85 24.41
N ASN A 144 2.16 18.34 23.74
CA ASN A 144 0.79 18.19 24.18
C ASN A 144 0.19 16.94 23.55
N MET A 145 -0.32 16.02 24.38
CA MET A 145 -0.94 14.79 23.93
C MET A 145 -2.40 14.74 24.38
N THR A 146 -3.27 14.21 23.52
CA THR A 146 -4.66 13.95 23.85
C THR A 146 -5.10 12.65 23.21
N ARG A 147 -5.97 11.90 23.89
CA ARG A 147 -6.49 10.64 23.38
C ARG A 147 -7.79 10.91 22.66
N LEU A 148 -7.86 10.45 21.42
CA LEU A 148 -9.01 10.64 20.56
C LEU A 148 -9.55 9.27 20.12
N LYS A 149 -10.86 9.10 20.21
CA LYS A 149 -11.59 7.90 19.77
C LYS A 149 -12.60 8.36 18.71
N GLY A 150 -12.55 7.77 17.53
CA GLY A 150 -13.47 8.08 16.44
C GLY A 150 -13.50 6.95 15.43
N GLU A 151 -14.38 7.08 14.45
CA GLU A 151 -14.47 6.21 13.29
C GLU A 151 -13.64 6.80 12.14
N LEU A 152 -12.67 6.03 11.64
CA LEU A 152 -11.82 6.41 10.53
C LEU A 152 -12.50 6.01 9.21
N CYS A 153 -12.89 6.99 8.43
CA CYS A 153 -13.45 6.81 7.10
C CYS A 153 -12.47 7.29 6.04
N VAL A 154 -12.51 6.65 4.87
CA VAL A 154 -11.75 7.10 3.69
C VAL A 154 -12.76 7.43 2.61
N ASP A 155 -12.93 8.71 2.31
CA ASP A 155 -13.79 9.17 1.23
C ASP A 155 -12.99 10.04 0.25
N GLN A 156 -13.15 9.78 -1.05
CA GLN A 156 -12.45 10.49 -2.13
C GLN A 156 -10.92 10.61 -1.94
N GLY A 157 -10.30 9.63 -1.29
CA GLY A 157 -8.86 9.62 -1.01
C GLY A 157 -8.42 10.53 0.13
N ARG A 158 -9.36 11.11 0.90
CA ARG A 158 -9.11 11.81 2.16
C ARG A 158 -9.44 10.89 3.33
N GLN A 159 -8.57 10.91 4.34
CA GLN A 159 -8.81 10.20 5.60
C GLN A 159 -9.53 11.18 6.53
N GLN A 160 -10.70 10.78 7.03
CA GLN A 160 -11.50 11.58 7.94
C GLN A 160 -11.78 10.80 9.21
N LEU A 161 -11.65 11.46 10.36
CA LEU A 161 -11.94 10.92 11.67
C LEU A 161 -13.19 11.59 12.24
N SER A 162 -14.24 10.81 12.40
CA SER A 162 -15.57 11.25 12.83
C SER A 162 -15.96 10.66 14.18
N THR A 163 -17.00 11.20 14.81
CA THR A 163 -17.52 10.66 16.07
C THR A 163 -18.15 9.29 15.84
N GLY A 164 -17.52 8.24 16.37
CA GLY A 164 -18.03 6.87 16.28
C GLY A 164 -19.09 6.57 17.35
N ASN A 165 -19.88 5.52 17.13
CA ASN A 165 -20.90 5.07 18.08
C ASN A 165 -20.27 4.72 19.45
N GLN A 166 -20.82 5.29 20.53
CA GLN A 166 -20.34 5.07 21.89
C GLN A 166 -20.74 3.68 22.39
N GLU A 167 -19.93 2.67 22.09
CA GLU A 167 -19.99 1.40 22.81
C GLU A 167 -18.94 1.37 23.95
N SER A 168 -19.49 1.07 25.13
CA SER A 168 -18.95 0.79 26.47
C SER A 168 -17.86 1.71 27.07
N SER A 169 -18.22 2.29 28.21
CA SER A 169 -17.41 3.06 29.16
C SER A 169 -16.66 2.14 30.13
N GLU A 170 -15.86 1.21 29.62
CA GLU A 170 -14.81 0.62 30.47
C GLU A 170 -13.67 1.63 30.57
N SER A 171 -13.18 1.88 31.79
CA SER A 171 -12.02 2.74 32.02
C SER A 171 -10.83 2.11 31.32
N ARG A 172 -10.50 2.64 30.13
CA ARG A 172 -9.36 2.13 29.37
C ARG A 172 -8.08 2.39 30.16
N PRO A 173 -7.15 1.43 30.19
CA PRO A 173 -5.88 1.61 30.88
C PRO A 173 -5.14 2.84 30.31
N LEU A 174 -4.40 3.51 31.20
CA LEU A 174 -3.48 4.58 30.83
C LEU A 174 -2.48 4.05 29.79
N VAL A 175 -2.28 4.81 28.72
CA VAL A 175 -1.21 4.56 27.77
C VAL A 175 -0.03 5.42 28.19
N HIS A 176 1.07 4.78 28.57
CA HIS A 176 2.30 5.47 28.96
C HIS A 176 3.12 5.89 27.73
N TRP A 177 3.79 7.04 27.83
CA TRP A 177 4.65 7.58 26.78
C TRP A 177 6.04 7.93 27.34
N GLY A 178 7.06 7.71 26.51
CA GLY A 178 8.45 8.00 26.82
C GLY A 178 9.19 6.81 27.44
N SER A 179 10.44 7.07 27.82
CA SER A 179 11.30 6.13 28.55
C SER A 179 11.40 6.53 30.03
N PRO A 180 11.35 5.57 30.96
CA PRO A 180 11.42 5.88 32.38
C PRO A 180 12.83 6.40 32.72
N ASP A 181 12.88 7.53 33.44
CA ASP A 181 14.12 8.02 34.04
C ASP A 181 14.58 7.03 35.12
N LEU A 182 15.66 6.32 34.85
CA LEU A 182 16.15 5.21 35.69
C LEU A 182 16.57 5.70 37.08
N GLU A 183 17.11 6.90 37.21
CA GLU A 183 17.50 7.47 38.50
C GLU A 183 16.26 7.78 39.35
N LYS A 184 15.25 8.41 38.73
CA LYS A 184 13.96 8.65 39.41
C LYS A 184 13.24 7.35 39.74
N LEU A 185 13.31 6.35 38.86
CA LEU A 185 12.71 5.04 39.09
C LEU A 185 13.33 4.35 40.29
N LEU A 186 14.66 4.36 40.43
CA LEU A 186 15.35 3.81 41.60
C LEU A 186 14.93 4.49 42.91
N VAL A 187 14.75 5.82 42.90
CA VAL A 187 14.25 6.57 44.05
C VAL A 187 12.81 6.16 44.40
N VAL A 188 11.92 6.05 43.41
CA VAL A 188 10.53 5.63 43.63
C VAL A 188 10.44 4.19 44.16
N LEU A 189 11.22 3.27 43.59
CA LEU A 189 11.31 1.88 44.05
C LEU A 189 11.79 1.83 45.51
N SER A 190 12.84 2.58 45.84
CA SER A 190 13.38 2.66 47.21
C SER A 190 12.34 3.20 48.20
N ASN A 191 11.58 4.25 47.82
CA ASN A 191 10.50 4.80 48.65
C ASN A 191 9.35 3.80 48.88
N ARG A 192 9.16 2.84 47.97
CA ARG A 192 8.19 1.74 48.11
C ARG A 192 8.78 0.51 48.80
N GLY A 193 9.99 0.60 49.35
CA GLY A 193 10.66 -0.49 50.08
C GLY A 193 11.32 -1.54 49.18
N ILE A 194 11.48 -1.26 47.88
CA ILE A 194 12.08 -2.17 46.92
C ILE A 194 13.56 -1.81 46.73
N LYS A 195 14.46 -2.77 46.96
CA LYS A 195 15.90 -2.55 46.81
C LYS A 195 16.35 -2.97 45.41
N ALA A 196 16.67 -1.99 44.57
CA ALA A 196 17.04 -2.20 43.18
C ALA A 196 18.42 -1.61 42.83
N THR A 197 19.10 -2.20 41.86
CA THR A 197 20.40 -1.74 41.33
C THR A 197 20.37 -1.69 39.81
N LEU A 198 20.95 -0.64 39.24
CA LEU A 198 21.13 -0.49 37.80
C LEU A 198 22.33 -1.30 37.31
N SER A 199 22.16 -2.01 36.19
CA SER A 199 23.24 -2.61 35.42
C SER A 199 23.10 -2.24 33.95
N ASP A 200 24.23 -1.95 33.30
CA ASP A 200 24.27 -1.77 31.85
C ASP A 200 24.43 -3.15 31.19
N ALA A 201 23.56 -3.48 30.24
CA ALA A 201 23.70 -4.69 29.44
C ALA A 201 24.85 -4.50 28.44
N PHE A 202 26.05 -4.99 28.77
CA PHE A 202 27.14 -5.14 27.80
C PHE A 202 26.99 -6.48 27.07
N GLY A 203 26.39 -6.46 25.87
CA GLY A 203 26.20 -7.65 25.04
C GLY A 203 25.92 -7.33 23.56
N SER A 204 26.54 -8.11 22.67
CA SER A 204 26.71 -7.88 21.22
C SER A 204 25.40 -7.77 20.42
N GLU A 205 25.38 -6.82 19.47
CA GLU A 205 24.49 -6.71 18.30
C GLU A 205 22.99 -6.99 18.53
N SER A 206 22.31 -6.16 19.32
CA SER A 206 21.01 -5.53 18.99
C SER A 206 20.38 -4.92 20.26
N GLU A 207 20.20 -3.59 20.22
CA GLU A 207 19.51 -2.75 21.21
C GLU A 207 20.14 -2.67 22.61
N SER A 208 20.68 -1.50 22.93
CA SER A 208 21.14 -1.14 24.28
C SER A 208 19.96 -1.11 25.25
N ALA A 209 19.70 -2.23 25.92
CA ALA A 209 18.72 -2.31 26.98
C ALA A 209 19.35 -1.93 28.32
N SER A 210 18.65 -1.13 29.11
CA SER A 210 19.04 -0.85 30.50
C SER A 210 18.35 -1.85 31.43
N LEU A 211 19.10 -2.44 32.36
CA LEU A 211 18.59 -3.48 33.26
C LEU A 211 18.55 -2.95 34.69
N VAL A 212 17.42 -3.14 35.36
CA VAL A 212 17.27 -2.85 36.79
C VAL A 212 16.99 -4.17 37.51
N HIS A 213 17.93 -4.58 38.36
CA HIS A 213 17.81 -5.79 39.18
C HIS A 213 17.20 -5.44 40.53
N VAL A 214 16.10 -6.09 40.89
CA VAL A 214 15.47 -6.00 42.21
C VAL A 214 15.94 -7.18 43.06
N HIS A 215 16.48 -6.88 44.24
CA HIS A 215 17.05 -7.87 45.17
C HIS A 215 16.14 -8.17 46.36
N ASP A 216 15.28 -7.22 46.75
CA ASP A 216 14.40 -7.30 47.92
C ASP A 216 13.09 -6.55 47.60
N PRO A 217 11.88 -7.08 47.90
CA PRO A 217 11.57 -8.25 48.73
C PRO A 217 11.66 -9.61 48.03
N ASN A 218 11.51 -9.65 46.69
CA ASN A 218 11.67 -10.85 45.87
C ASN A 218 12.48 -10.49 44.61
N GLN A 219 13.11 -11.48 43.98
CA GLN A 219 13.88 -11.24 42.76
C GLN A 219 12.96 -10.80 41.61
N ALA A 220 13.30 -9.67 41.00
CA ALA A 220 12.67 -9.19 39.78
C ALA A 220 13.71 -8.53 38.85
N LEU A 221 13.42 -8.54 37.55
CA LEU A 221 14.21 -7.87 36.52
C LEU A 221 13.30 -6.92 35.75
N ILE A 222 13.73 -5.67 35.63
CA ILE A 222 13.10 -4.67 34.77
C ILE A 222 14.04 -4.41 33.61
N GLU A 223 13.60 -4.75 32.40
CA GLU A 223 14.33 -4.50 31.16
C GLU A 223 13.69 -3.31 30.44
N VAL A 224 14.44 -2.22 30.29
CA VAL A 224 13.98 -1.02 29.57
C VAL A 224 14.64 -1.00 28.19
N ARG A 225 13.82 -1.14 27.15
CA ARG A 225 14.20 -1.06 25.73
C ARG A 225 13.68 0.24 25.11
N THR A 226 14.09 0.51 23.88
CA THR A 226 13.68 1.70 23.11
C THR A 226 12.16 1.87 23.02
N THR A 227 11.41 0.78 22.87
CA THR A 227 9.95 0.80 22.62
C THR A 227 9.14 0.00 23.63
N SER A 228 9.79 -0.61 24.62
CA SER A 228 9.10 -1.47 25.60
C SER A 228 9.82 -1.51 26.93
N THR A 229 9.07 -1.76 28.00
CA THR A 229 9.62 -2.08 29.32
C THR A 229 9.02 -3.38 29.79
N VAL A 230 9.86 -4.36 30.13
CA VAL A 230 9.44 -5.71 30.53
C VAL A 230 9.76 -5.93 32.00
N ILE A 231 8.74 -6.27 32.79
CA ILE A 231 8.88 -6.66 34.20
C ILE A 231 8.85 -8.19 34.25
N SER A 232 9.92 -8.80 34.75
CA SER A 232 10.02 -10.24 34.95
C SER A 232 10.14 -10.55 36.44
N THR A 233 9.14 -11.18 37.02
CA THR A 233 9.14 -11.62 38.42
C THR A 233 8.21 -12.81 38.61
N ALA A 234 8.47 -13.63 39.63
CA ALA A 234 7.60 -14.73 40.04
C ALA A 234 6.46 -14.29 40.97
N ASP A 235 6.50 -13.03 41.45
CA ASP A 235 5.55 -12.48 42.43
C ASP A 235 4.64 -11.43 41.77
N GLU A 236 3.36 -11.75 41.62
CA GLU A 236 2.36 -10.87 41.01
C GLU A 236 2.15 -9.57 41.80
N SER A 237 2.25 -9.62 43.13
CA SER A 237 2.10 -8.43 43.97
C SER A 237 3.27 -7.46 43.76
N LEU A 238 4.49 -8.00 43.67
CA LEU A 238 5.68 -7.23 43.33
C LEU A 238 5.60 -6.67 41.90
N ALA A 239 5.12 -7.47 40.94
CA ALA A 239 4.90 -7.00 39.57
C ALA A 239 3.96 -5.78 39.52
N SER A 240 2.87 -5.83 40.28
CA SER A 240 1.90 -4.71 40.33
C SER A 240 2.51 -3.45 40.95
N ILE A 241 3.31 -3.59 42.02
CA ILE A 241 3.96 -2.44 42.67
C ILE A 241 5.02 -1.82 41.73
N ILE A 242 5.80 -2.65 41.04
CA ILE A 242 6.78 -2.19 40.04
C ILE A 242 6.06 -1.49 38.88
N PHE A 243 4.95 -2.05 38.40
CA PHE A 243 4.14 -1.45 37.34
C PHE A 243 3.63 -0.06 37.74
N GLU A 244 3.09 0.10 38.94
CA GLU A 244 2.69 1.41 39.46
C GLU A 244 3.86 2.39 39.61
N ALA A 245 5.02 1.90 40.06
CA ALA A 245 6.23 2.71 40.18
C ALA A 245 6.68 3.25 38.83
N ILE A 246 6.72 2.40 37.80
CA ILE A 246 7.02 2.80 36.41
C ILE A 246 5.98 3.79 35.90
N GLY A 247 4.70 3.53 36.13
CA GLY A 247 3.61 4.41 35.72
C GLY A 247 3.63 5.79 36.39
N SER A 248 4.30 5.94 37.54
CA SER A 248 4.48 7.23 38.22
C SER A 248 5.65 8.07 37.67
N VAL A 249 6.61 7.42 37.01
CA VAL A 249 7.78 8.06 36.40
C VAL A 249 7.54 8.38 34.93
N LEU A 250 6.66 7.62 34.26
CA LEU A 250 6.21 7.87 32.89
C LEU A 250 5.01 8.82 32.84
N ASP A 251 4.95 9.61 31.78
CA ASP A 251 3.74 10.36 31.46
C ASP A 251 2.73 9.45 30.74
N GLY A 252 1.43 9.76 30.79
CA GLY A 252 0.42 8.94 30.12
C GLY A 252 -0.96 9.58 29.92
N VAL A 253 -1.73 9.01 28.98
CA VAL A 253 -3.06 9.48 28.54
C VAL A 253 -4.05 8.32 28.39
#